data_AF-X1LAF7-F1
#
_entry.id   AF-X1LAF7-F1
#
_cell.length_a   1.000
_cell.length_b   1.000
_cell.length_c   1.000
_cell.angle_alpha   90.00
_cell.angle_beta   90.00
_cell.angle_gamma   90.00
#
_symmetry.space_group_name_H-M   'P 1'
#
loop_
_entity.id
_entity.type
_entity.pdbx_description
1 polymer ?
#
loop_
_entity_poly.entity_id
_entity_poly.type
_entity_poly.pdbx_seq_one_letter_code
_entity_poly.pdbx_strand_id
1 'polypeptide(L)'
;MVEVNCETDFVAHTDEFKELAHHLAMQVAAVPPHFVSKEEVPEGAEIEPQSACLLLQPFIKNPDKTIQDIINETIAKVGENIKVNRFARFEVGS
;
A
#
# COMPACT_ATOMS: atom_id res chain seq x y z
N MET A 1 -0.14 -0.33 -11.36
CA MET A 1 0.67 0.87 -11.06
C MET A 1 0.36 1.30 -9.64
N VAL A 2 1.38 1.65 -8.85
CA VAL A 2 1.22 2.23 -7.51
C VAL A 2 2.16 3.44 -7.43
N GLU A 3 1.66 4.55 -6.91
CA GLU A 3 2.44 5.75 -6.65
C GLU A 3 2.70 5.87 -5.15
N VAL A 4 3.97 5.86 -4.78
CA VAL A 4 4.45 5.93 -3.40
C VAL A 4 5.39 7.12 -3.30
N ASN A 5 5.13 8.00 -2.35
CA ASN A 5 5.89 9.22 -2.14
C ASN A 5 6.76 9.08 -0.89
N CYS A 6 7.93 9.69 -0.97
CA CYS A 6 8.84 10.00 0.14
C CYS A 6 9.20 11.49 0.05
N GLU A 7 9.87 12.03 1.08
CA GLU A 7 10.29 13.43 1.18
C GLU A 7 11.56 13.74 0.38
N THR A 8 12.51 12.82 0.29
CA THR A 8 13.82 13.03 -0.36
C THR A 8 14.10 12.02 -1.48
N ASP A 9 14.90 12.45 -2.46
CA ASP A 9 15.39 11.58 -3.52
C ASP A 9 16.36 10.52 -2.98
N PHE A 10 17.11 10.80 -1.91
CA PHE A 10 17.96 9.81 -1.25
C PHE A 10 17.18 8.56 -0.83
N VAL A 11 16.03 8.73 -0.16
CA VAL A 11 15.16 7.61 0.26
C VAL A 11 14.54 6.90 -0.95
N ALA A 12 14.13 7.62 -1.99
CA ALA A 12 13.58 7.01 -3.20
C ALA A 12 14.55 6.01 -3.88
N HIS A 13 15.86 6.17 -3.66
CA HIS A 13 16.90 5.31 -4.23
C HIS A 13 17.35 4.16 -3.31
N THR A 14 16.88 4.08 -2.05
CA THR A 14 17.25 2.98 -1.15
C THR A 14 16.58 1.66 -1.55
N ASP A 15 17.19 0.54 -1.14
CA ASP A 15 16.63 -0.78 -1.42
C ASP A 15 15.35 -1.01 -0.63
N GLU A 16 15.27 -0.52 0.61
CA GLU A 16 14.07 -0.61 1.46
C GLU A 16 12.84 0.05 0.81
N PHE A 17 13.02 1.24 0.22
CA PHE A 17 11.92 1.95 -0.44
C PHE A 17 11.49 1.24 -1.73
N LYS A 18 12.46 0.80 -2.54
CA LYS A 18 12.19 0.04 -3.78
C LYS A 18 11.49 -1.28 -3.50
N GLU A 19 11.92 -2.00 -2.46
CA GLU A 19 11.27 -3.25 -2.02
C GLU A 19 9.84 -2.99 -1.54
N LEU A 20 9.61 -1.94 -0.76
CA LEU A 20 8.26 -1.55 -0.34
C LEU A 20 7.36 -1.27 -1.56
N ALA A 21 7.83 -0.45 -2.51
CA ALA A 21 7.07 -0.14 -3.72
C ALA A 21 6.75 -1.41 -4.55
N HIS A 22 7.71 -2.33 -4.65
CA HIS A 22 7.51 -3.62 -5.30
C HIS A 22 6.45 -4.47 -4.59
N HIS A 23 6.53 -4.58 -3.26
CA HIS A 23 5.57 -5.31 -2.45
C HIS A 23 4.16 -4.73 -2.54
N LEU A 24 4.02 -3.41 -2.52
CA LEU A 24 2.73 -2.73 -2.72
C LEU A 24 2.16 -3.00 -4.11
N ALA A 25 2.99 -3.00 -5.15
CA ALA A 25 2.55 -3.34 -6.49
C ALA A 25 2.07 -4.80 -6.59
N MET A 26 2.77 -5.74 -5.97
CA MET A 26 2.34 -7.15 -5.90
C MET A 26 1.03 -7.29 -5.11
N GLN A 27 0.91 -6.62 -3.96
CA GLN A 27 -0.29 -6.61 -3.14
C GLN A 27 -1.50 -6.15 -3.96
N VAL A 28 -1.42 -4.99 -4.61
CA VAL A 28 -2.52 -4.44 -5.41
C VAL A 28 -2.90 -5.39 -6.56
N ALA A 29 -1.94 -6.06 -7.18
CA ALA A 29 -2.22 -7.01 -8.25
C ALA A 29 -2.98 -8.25 -7.74
N ALA A 30 -2.55 -8.80 -6.59
CA ALA A 30 -3.05 -10.06 -6.04
C ALA A 30 -4.33 -9.92 -5.19
N VAL A 31 -4.46 -8.82 -4.45
CA VAL A 31 -5.56 -8.54 -3.53
C VAL A 31 -6.15 -7.18 -3.91
N PRO A 32 -7.10 -7.13 -4.86
CA PRO A 32 -7.56 -5.89 -5.46
C PRO A 32 -8.21 -4.97 -4.40
N PRO A 33 -7.60 -3.83 -4.03
CA PRO A 33 -8.25 -2.84 -3.19
C PRO A 33 -9.13 -1.92 -4.03
N HIS A 34 -10.13 -1.31 -3.40
CA HIS A 34 -10.95 -0.25 -3.96
C HIS A 34 -10.47 1.13 -3.52
N PHE A 35 -9.92 1.23 -2.32
CA PHE A 35 -9.51 2.47 -1.67
C PHE A 35 -8.08 2.35 -1.15
N VAL A 36 -7.38 3.47 -0.98
CA VAL A 36 -6.08 3.47 -0.29
C VAL A 36 -6.31 3.23 1.20
N SER A 37 -7.17 4.05 1.81
CA SER A 37 -7.42 4.06 3.25
C SER A 37 -8.91 4.08 3.59
N LYS A 38 -9.23 3.91 4.88
CA LYS A 38 -10.63 3.90 5.35
C LYS A 38 -11.32 5.24 5.15
N GLU A 39 -10.57 6.33 5.18
CA GLU A 39 -11.08 7.70 5.04
C GLU A 39 -11.65 7.98 3.64
N GLU A 40 -11.26 7.19 2.64
CA GLU A 40 -11.76 7.30 1.27
C GLU A 40 -13.06 6.50 1.06
N VAL A 41 -13.46 5.67 2.02
CA VAL A 41 -14.67 4.85 1.93
C VAL A 41 -15.90 5.75 2.12
N PRO A 42 -16.88 5.74 1.18
CA PRO A 42 -18.10 6.52 1.32
C PRO A 42 -18.87 6.17 2.58
N GLU A 43 -19.41 7.18 3.26
CA GLU A 43 -20.27 6.98 4.42
C GLU A 43 -21.51 6.15 4.03
N GLY A 44 -21.82 5.13 4.83
CA GLY A 44 -22.92 4.21 4.56
C GLY A 44 -22.62 3.08 3.56
N ALA A 45 -21.39 2.97 3.04
CA ALA A 45 -21.00 1.84 2.22
C ALA A 45 -20.88 0.55 3.06
N GLU A 46 -21.61 -0.50 2.67
CA GLU A 46 -21.54 -1.83 3.30
C GLU A 46 -20.38 -2.66 2.72
N ILE A 47 -19.14 -2.20 2.94
CA ILE A 47 -17.93 -2.90 2.51
C ILE A 47 -17.05 -3.22 3.72
N GLU A 48 -16.36 -4.36 3.68
CA GLU A 48 -15.37 -4.70 4.71
C GLU A 48 -14.06 -3.92 4.47
N PRO A 49 -13.65 -3.02 5.37
CA PRO A 49 -12.47 -2.17 5.14
C PRO A 49 -11.17 -2.96 4.95
N GLN A 50 -11.02 -4.11 5.61
CA GLN A 50 -9.84 -4.96 5.55
C GLN A 50 -9.64 -5.62 4.18
N SER A 51 -10.71 -5.83 3.41
CA SER A 51 -10.61 -6.34 2.04
C SER A 51 -10.57 -5.21 1.02
N ALA A 52 -11.28 -4.11 1.28
CA ALA A 52 -11.43 -3.01 0.33
C ALA A 52 -10.35 -1.92 0.39
N CYS A 53 -9.68 -1.71 1.53
CA CYS A 53 -8.70 -0.64 1.71
C CYS A 53 -7.28 -1.20 1.74
N LEU A 54 -6.42 -0.76 0.81
CA LEU A 54 -5.04 -1.26 0.67
C LEU A 54 -4.27 -1.25 2.00
N LEU A 55 -4.33 -0.14 2.75
CA LEU A 55 -3.56 0.00 4.00
C LEU A 55 -4.01 -0.97 5.11
N LEU A 56 -5.26 -1.42 5.07
CA LEU A 56 -5.82 -2.33 6.07
C LEU A 56 -5.71 -3.81 5.67
N GLN A 57 -5.32 -4.09 4.43
CA GLN A 57 -5.17 -5.47 3.96
C GLN A 57 -4.03 -6.18 4.69
N PRO A 58 -4.20 -7.47 5.03
CA PRO A 58 -3.09 -8.34 5.41
C PRO A 58 -2.06 -8.40 4.28
N PHE A 59 -0.78 -8.33 4.64
CA PHE A 59 0.29 -8.38 3.67
C PHE A 59 0.46 -9.80 3.12
N ILE A 60 0.46 -9.96 1.80
CA ILE A 60 0.52 -11.27 1.13
C ILE A 60 1.73 -12.14 1.53
N LYS A 61 2.86 -11.55 1.94
CA LYS A 61 4.04 -12.30 2.37
C LYS A 61 4.05 -12.59 3.87
N ASN A 62 3.27 -11.85 4.66
CA ASN A 62 3.13 -12.04 6.10
C ASN A 62 1.76 -11.54 6.57
N PRO A 63 0.74 -12.42 6.61
CA PRO A 63 -0.62 -12.05 6.97
C PRO A 63 -0.80 -11.55 8.41
N ASP A 64 0.20 -11.73 9.28
CA ASP A 64 0.19 -11.21 10.66
C ASP A 64 0.38 -9.68 10.71
N LYS A 65 0.77 -9.06 9.59
CA LYS A 65 0.98 -7.62 9.46
C LYS A 65 0.12 -7.05 8.35
N THR A 66 -0.39 -5.84 8.55
CA THR A 66 -1.08 -5.09 7.51
C THR A 66 -0.08 -4.37 6.61
N ILE A 67 -0.54 -3.90 5.45
CA ILE A 67 0.27 -3.01 4.59
C ILE A 67 0.69 -1.73 5.33
N GLN A 68 -0.17 -1.16 6.17
CA GLN A 68 0.20 -0.01 7.00
C GLN A 68 1.38 -0.33 7.93
N ASP A 69 1.43 -1.52 8.52
CA ASP A 69 2.53 -1.94 9.40
C ASP A 69 3.84 -2.04 8.61
N ILE A 70 3.80 -2.62 7.41
CA ILE A 70 4.98 -2.71 6.54
C ILE A 70 5.48 -1.33 6.13
N ILE A 71 4.59 -0.38 5.82
CA ILE A 71 4.96 1.01 5.55
C ILE A 71 5.61 1.65 6.77
N ASN A 72 5.01 1.50 7.95
CA ASN A 72 5.53 2.05 9.21
C ASN A 72 6.92 1.48 9.56
N GLU A 73 7.14 0.19 9.31
CA GLU A 73 8.44 -0.45 9.50
C GLU A 73 9.50 0.11 8.55
N THR A 74 9.14 0.37 7.29
CA THR A 74 10.05 1.01 6.34
C THR A 74 10.35 2.45 6.76
N ILE A 75 9.33 3.22 7.17
CA ILE A 75 9.50 4.58 7.71
C ILE A 75 10.50 4.57 8.88
N ALA A 76 10.35 3.64 9.82
CA ALA A 76 11.26 3.52 10.96
C ALA A 76 12.71 3.18 10.56
N LYS A 77 12.91 2.43 9.46
CA LYS A 77 14.24 2.08 8.94
C LYS A 77 14.91 3.23 8.20
N VAL A 78 14.16 3.96 7.37
CA VAL A 78 14.72 5.02 6.53
C VAL A 78 14.70 6.39 7.21
N GLY A 79 13.90 6.56 8.27
CA GLY A 79 13.81 7.80 9.04
C GLY A 79 13.01 8.92 8.39
N GLU A 80 12.16 8.59 7.41
CA GLU A 80 11.44 9.54 6.58
C GLU A 80 10.00 9.06 6.34
N ASN A 81 9.04 10.00 6.24
CA ASN A 81 7.65 9.66 6.00
C ASN A 81 7.44 9.08 4.60
N ILE A 82 6.65 8.00 4.51
CA ILE A 82 6.28 7.34 3.26
C ILE A 82 4.77 7.28 3.15
N LYS A 83 4.22 7.66 2.00
CA LYS A 83 2.77 7.65 1.76
C LYS A 83 2.42 7.02 0.41
N VAL A 84 1.39 6.17 0.40
CA VAL A 84 0.74 5.74 -0.84
C VAL A 84 -0.20 6.84 -1.30
N ASN A 85 0.01 7.36 -2.52
CA ASN A 85 -0.82 8.44 -3.07
C ASN A 85 -2.01 7.88 -3.87
N ARG A 86 -1.75 6.93 -4.77
CA ARG A 86 -2.77 6.30 -5.61
C ARG A 86 -2.29 4.98 -6.16
N PHE A 87 -3.22 4.17 -6.65
CA PHE A 87 -2.93 3.00 -7.45
C PHE A 87 -3.89 2.88 -8.63
N ALA A 88 -3.49 2.11 -9.63
CA ALA A 88 -4.34 1.68 -10.73
C ALA A 88 -4.03 0.21 -11.01
N ARG A 89 -5.06 -0.63 -10.96
CA ARG A 89 -4.98 -2.05 -11.30
C ARG A 89 -5.66 -2.26 -12.65
N PHE A 90 -4.97 -2.91 -13.57
CA PHE A 90 -5.52 -3.31 -14.86
C PHE A 90 -5.54 -4.83 -14.92
N GLU A 91 -6.65 -5.38 -15.39
CA GLU A 91 -6.84 -6.81 -15.61
C GLU A 91 -7.43 -6.99 -17.01
N VAL A 92 -6.89 -7.92 -17.80
CA VAL A 92 -7.35 -8.16 -19.17
C VAL A 92 -8.33 -9.33 -19.15
N GLY A 93 -9.57 -9.08 -19.53
CA GLY A 93 -10.58 -10.13 -19.72
C GLY A 93 -11.35 -10.54 -18.47
N SER A 94 -11.36 -9.71 -17.43
CA SER A 94 -12.23 -9.84 -16.24
C SER A 94 -13.72 -9.64 -16.55
#